data_AF-A0A1H6HEQ5-F1
#
_entry.id   AF-A0A1H6HEQ5-F1
#
_cell.length_a   1.000
_cell.length_b   1.000
_cell.length_c   1.000
_cell.angle_alpha   90.00
_cell.angle_beta   90.00
_cell.angle_gamma   90.00
#
_symmetry.space_group_name_H-M   'P 1'
#
loop_
_entity.id
_entity.type
_entity.pdbx_description
1 polymer ?
#
loop_
_entity_poly.entity_id
_entity_poly.type
_entity_poly.pdbx_seq_one_letter_code
_entity_poly.pdbx_strand_id
1 'polypeptide(L)'
;MRWGLSKWGGGGLALLGVLVAVSPARAVPPLPLDALCSAEVTTAERSYGIPSGLLQSISILESGRYDSGRRATIAWPWTVMAEGQGRYLPTKAEAIAEVRRLKARGVQNIDVGCMQVNLRYHPTAFADLDEAFDPAANVAYAARFLTGLHDATGHWPTAASYYHSQTPSLAAAYREKLMRIWDRIGGEDDTPRLASVRRITPPQSRPVPAPTALARAEQDRRAARAKVDAGRAEEVQIAEAYRMARVAEYQLRRARYQEVRAAMLLARR
;
A
#
# COMPACT_ATOMS: atom_id res chain seq x y z
N MET A 1 37.86 -30.10 -84.77
CA MET A 1 36.83 -29.04 -84.82
C MET A 1 35.73 -29.39 -83.83
N ARG A 2 35.18 -28.37 -83.15
CA ARG A 2 34.05 -28.35 -82.17
C ARG A 2 32.94 -29.37 -82.51
N TRP A 3 32.12 -29.87 -81.57
CA TRP A 3 31.16 -29.12 -80.76
C TRP A 3 30.82 -29.86 -79.45
N GLY A 4 30.76 -29.10 -78.34
CA GLY A 4 30.31 -29.55 -77.03
C GLY A 4 28.80 -29.37 -76.83
N LEU A 5 28.22 -30.19 -75.95
CA LEU A 5 26.85 -30.07 -75.46
C LEU A 5 26.85 -30.12 -73.94
N SER A 6 26.56 -28.96 -73.35
CA SER A 6 26.31 -28.73 -71.93
C SER A 6 25.00 -29.37 -71.48
N LYS A 7 24.99 -30.02 -70.31
CA LYS A 7 23.75 -30.33 -69.58
C LYS A 7 23.75 -29.84 -68.13
N TRP A 8 23.13 -28.67 -67.95
CA TRP A 8 22.13 -28.27 -66.93
C TRP A 8 22.42 -28.57 -65.45
N GLY A 9 22.63 -27.48 -64.69
CA GLY A 9 22.66 -27.47 -63.23
C GLY A 9 21.26 -27.48 -62.62
N GLY A 10 21.06 -28.34 -61.61
CA GLY A 10 19.89 -28.32 -60.74
C GLY A 10 20.10 -27.34 -59.59
N GLY A 11 19.29 -26.28 -59.54
CA GLY A 11 19.23 -25.38 -58.40
C GLY A 11 18.44 -26.02 -57.26
N GLY A 12 19.12 -26.34 -56.15
CA GLY A 12 18.48 -26.72 -54.89
C GLY A 12 18.00 -25.48 -54.14
N LEU A 13 16.69 -25.37 -53.92
CA LEU A 13 16.11 -24.40 -52.99
C LEU A 13 16.42 -24.82 -51.55
N ALA A 14 17.31 -24.09 -50.88
CA ALA A 14 17.54 -24.22 -49.45
C ALA A 14 16.43 -23.47 -48.68
N LEU A 15 15.53 -24.22 -48.06
CA LEU A 15 14.57 -23.70 -47.08
C LEU A 15 15.30 -23.41 -45.76
N LEU A 16 15.62 -22.14 -45.51
CA LEU A 16 16.10 -21.65 -44.22
C LEU A 16 14.93 -21.61 -43.23
N GLY A 17 14.80 -22.66 -42.42
CA GLY A 17 13.89 -22.69 -41.27
C GLY A 17 14.39 -21.74 -40.18
N VAL A 18 13.67 -20.63 -39.97
CA VAL A 18 13.92 -19.72 -38.85
C VAL A 18 13.39 -20.36 -37.57
N LEU A 19 14.30 -20.86 -36.73
CA LEU A 19 14.00 -21.28 -35.37
C LEU A 19 13.79 -20.04 -34.50
N VAL A 20 12.53 -19.72 -34.17
CA VAL A 20 12.20 -18.71 -33.16
C VAL A 20 12.46 -19.33 -31.80
N ALA A 21 13.58 -18.96 -31.17
CA ALA A 21 13.88 -19.32 -29.79
C ALA A 21 12.90 -18.60 -28.84
N VAL A 22 11.95 -19.34 -28.28
CA VAL A 22 11.08 -18.83 -27.21
C VAL A 22 11.92 -18.83 -25.92
N SER A 23 12.37 -17.65 -25.52
CA SER A 23 13.04 -17.47 -24.22
C SER A 23 12.04 -17.76 -23.10
N PRO A 24 12.35 -18.66 -22.14
CA PRO A 24 11.47 -18.88 -21.00
C PRO A 24 11.39 -17.59 -20.18
N ALA A 25 10.17 -17.15 -19.87
CA ALA A 25 9.95 -16.07 -18.93
C ALA A 25 10.54 -16.49 -17.58
N ARG A 26 11.53 -15.75 -17.09
CA ARG A 26 12.07 -15.96 -15.75
C ARG A 26 10.99 -15.57 -14.74
N ALA A 27 10.57 -16.52 -13.91
CA ALA A 27 9.71 -16.24 -12.77
C ALA A 27 10.45 -15.28 -11.83
N VAL A 28 9.85 -14.12 -11.57
CA VAL A 28 10.34 -13.21 -10.53
C VAL A 28 10.07 -13.89 -9.19
N PRO A 29 11.09 -14.13 -8.34
CA PRO A 29 10.87 -14.74 -7.04
C PRO A 29 9.93 -13.85 -6.21
N PRO A 30 9.03 -14.44 -5.39
CA PRO A 30 8.17 -13.66 -4.52
C PRO A 30 9.02 -12.80 -3.59
N LEU A 31 8.56 -11.57 -3.34
CA LEU A 31 9.24 -10.69 -2.39
C LEU A 31 9.36 -11.38 -1.02
N PRO A 32 10.49 -11.19 -0.31
CA PRO A 32 10.59 -11.57 1.09
C PRO A 32 9.39 -11.02 1.89
N LEU A 33 8.88 -11.79 2.85
CA LEU A 33 7.64 -11.46 3.59
C LEU A 33 7.71 -10.12 4.34
N ASP A 34 8.89 -9.76 4.79
CA ASP A 34 9.23 -8.48 5.42
C ASP A 34 9.31 -7.31 4.43
N ALA A 35 9.50 -7.56 3.12
CA ALA A 35 9.48 -6.54 2.08
C ALA A 35 8.07 -6.24 1.54
N LEU A 36 7.05 -7.00 1.97
CA LEU A 36 5.68 -6.82 1.48
C LEU A 36 5.12 -5.45 1.88
N CYS A 37 5.29 -5.04 3.14
CA CYS A 37 4.79 -3.74 3.58
C CYS A 37 5.52 -2.57 2.89
N SER A 38 6.85 -2.62 2.79
CA SER A 38 7.61 -1.52 2.19
C SER A 38 7.33 -1.33 0.70
N ALA A 39 7.18 -2.42 -0.05
CA ALA A 39 6.85 -2.35 -1.48
C ALA A 39 5.49 -1.66 -1.74
N GLU A 40 4.48 -2.01 -0.96
CA GLU A 40 3.15 -1.40 -1.06
C GLU A 40 3.17 0.05 -0.59
N VAL A 41 3.93 0.36 0.47
CA VAL A 41 4.10 1.72 0.97
C VAL A 41 4.75 2.63 -0.09
N THR A 42 5.86 2.21 -0.71
CA THR A 42 6.51 3.00 -1.78
C THR A 42 5.58 3.22 -2.96
N THR A 43 4.71 2.26 -3.27
CA THR A 43 3.70 2.42 -4.32
C THR A 43 2.64 3.44 -3.90
N ALA A 44 2.11 3.32 -2.69
CA ALA A 44 1.10 4.23 -2.16
C ALA A 44 1.63 5.68 -2.01
N GLU A 45 2.86 5.89 -1.54
CA GLU A 45 3.44 7.23 -1.44
C GLU A 45 3.43 7.96 -2.79
N ARG A 46 3.83 7.25 -3.85
CA ARG A 46 3.80 7.79 -5.22
C ARG A 46 2.38 8.03 -5.73
N SER A 47 1.46 7.10 -5.49
CA SER A 47 0.08 7.19 -5.98
C SER A 47 -0.73 8.31 -5.31
N TYR A 48 -0.50 8.55 -4.02
CA TYR A 48 -1.25 9.51 -3.22
C TYR A 48 -0.52 10.86 -3.03
N GLY A 49 0.67 11.03 -3.63
CA GLY A 49 1.46 12.26 -3.49
C GLY A 49 1.96 12.52 -2.07
N ILE A 50 2.13 11.45 -1.28
CA ILE A 50 2.69 11.54 0.07
C ILE A 50 4.22 11.70 -0.06
N PRO A 51 4.86 12.57 0.74
CA PRO A 51 6.31 12.71 0.74
C PRO A 51 7.04 11.38 0.92
N SER A 52 8.13 11.20 0.16
CA SER A 52 8.96 9.99 0.20
C SER A 52 9.35 9.65 1.64
N GLY A 53 9.14 8.39 2.02
CA GLY A 53 9.54 7.87 3.32
C GLY A 53 8.61 8.23 4.49
N LEU A 54 7.61 9.09 4.31
CA LEU A 54 6.71 9.49 5.39
C LEU A 54 5.79 8.33 5.80
N LEU A 55 5.12 7.70 4.84
CA LEU A 55 4.26 6.55 5.10
C LEU A 55 5.09 5.33 5.50
N GLN A 56 6.32 5.21 4.98
CA GLN A 56 7.28 4.19 5.43
C GLN A 56 7.65 4.35 6.90
N SER A 57 7.86 5.59 7.36
CA SER A 57 8.14 5.89 8.75
C SER A 57 6.97 5.56 9.66
N ILE A 58 5.73 5.83 9.21
CA ILE A 58 4.51 5.41 9.93
C ILE A 58 4.46 3.89 10.02
N SER A 59 4.63 3.17 8.90
CA SER A 59 4.57 1.71 8.88
C SER A 59 5.59 1.07 9.85
N ILE A 60 6.81 1.61 9.93
CA ILE A 60 7.84 1.15 10.88
C ILE A 60 7.45 1.44 12.33
N LEU A 61 6.84 2.59 12.63
CA LEU A 61 6.38 2.88 13.99
C LEU A 61 5.23 1.99 14.44
N GLU A 62 4.33 1.69 13.50
CA GLU A 62 3.09 0.98 13.78
C GLU A 62 3.34 -0.53 13.91
N SER A 63 4.04 -1.15 12.96
CA SER A 63 4.21 -2.61 12.89
C SER A 63 5.67 -3.06 12.81
N GLY A 64 6.61 -2.20 13.19
CA GLY A 64 8.05 -2.47 13.10
C GLY A 64 8.53 -3.56 14.04
N ARG A 65 9.17 -4.57 13.46
CA ARG A 65 9.91 -5.61 14.18
C ARG A 65 11.38 -5.58 13.77
N TYR A 66 12.28 -5.77 14.73
CA TYR A 66 13.71 -5.89 14.44
C TYR A 66 14.00 -7.21 13.71
N ASP A 67 14.62 -7.09 12.53
CA ASP A 67 15.14 -8.19 11.72
C ASP A 67 16.66 -8.25 11.93
N SER A 68 17.15 -9.36 12.50
CA SER A 68 18.58 -9.56 12.77
C SER A 68 19.40 -9.81 11.51
N GLY A 69 18.82 -10.42 10.47
CA GLY A 69 19.49 -10.70 9.20
C GLY A 69 19.78 -9.41 8.42
N ARG A 70 18.85 -8.46 8.47
CA ARG A 70 18.99 -7.13 7.83
C ARG A 70 19.53 -6.05 8.75
N ARG A 71 19.62 -6.33 10.05
CA ARG A 71 20.02 -5.37 11.10
C ARG A 71 19.18 -4.09 11.06
N ALA A 72 17.90 -4.23 10.74
CA ALA A 72 16.97 -3.11 10.53
C ALA A 72 15.60 -3.42 11.16
N THR A 73 14.84 -2.38 11.47
CA THR A 73 13.44 -2.51 11.87
C THR A 73 12.56 -2.43 10.63
N ILE A 74 11.70 -3.44 10.45
CA ILE A 74 10.87 -3.58 9.25
C ILE A 74 9.43 -3.81 9.68
N ALA A 75 8.50 -3.14 8.98
CA ALA A 75 7.07 -3.32 9.16
C ALA A 75 6.65 -4.75 8.80
N TRP A 76 5.88 -5.40 9.66
CA TRP A 76 5.48 -6.79 9.49
C TRP A 76 3.99 -6.91 9.15
N PRO A 77 3.61 -7.57 8.03
CA PRO A 77 2.24 -7.53 7.50
C PRO A 77 1.22 -8.29 8.33
N TRP A 78 1.66 -9.18 9.22
CA TRP A 78 0.80 -10.04 10.02
C TRP A 78 0.93 -9.70 11.51
N THR A 79 0.93 -8.40 11.79
CA THR A 79 0.99 -7.86 13.15
C THR A 79 -0.41 -7.64 13.68
N VAL A 80 -0.63 -8.03 14.94
CA VAL A 80 -1.87 -7.84 15.68
C VAL A 80 -1.55 -7.16 17.01
N MET A 81 -2.09 -5.96 17.22
CA MET A 81 -2.04 -5.28 18.50
C MET A 81 -3.41 -5.34 19.16
N ALA A 82 -3.47 -5.80 20.41
CA ALA A 82 -4.68 -5.79 21.22
C ALA A 82 -4.31 -5.89 22.70
N GLU A 83 -5.09 -5.24 23.57
CA GLU A 83 -4.89 -5.28 25.04
C GLU A 83 -3.50 -4.78 25.47
N GLY A 84 -2.90 -3.87 24.69
CA GLY A 84 -1.53 -3.39 24.91
C GLY A 84 -0.43 -4.39 24.56
N GLN A 85 -0.78 -5.52 23.93
CA GLN A 85 0.17 -6.56 23.52
C GLN A 85 0.27 -6.66 22.00
N GLY A 86 1.49 -6.62 21.49
CA GLY A 86 1.82 -6.85 20.09
C GLY A 86 2.18 -8.29 19.79
N ARG A 87 1.63 -8.81 18.70
CA ARG A 87 1.82 -10.18 18.23
C ARG A 87 2.25 -10.11 16.77
N TYR A 88 3.42 -10.67 16.46
CA TYR A 88 3.98 -10.71 15.11
C TYR A 88 3.88 -12.14 14.58
N LEU A 89 2.82 -12.44 13.85
CA LEU A 89 2.48 -13.81 13.47
C LEU A 89 3.24 -14.23 12.20
N PRO A 90 3.64 -15.51 12.07
CA PRO A 90 4.44 -15.94 10.93
C PRO A 90 3.66 -16.06 9.62
N THR A 91 2.33 -16.10 9.66
CA THR A 91 1.49 -16.18 8.45
C THR A 91 0.20 -15.35 8.57
N LYS A 92 -0.37 -15.01 7.42
CA LYS A 92 -1.71 -14.39 7.31
C LYS A 92 -2.78 -15.19 8.06
N ALA A 93 -2.77 -16.51 7.88
CA ALA A 93 -3.76 -17.40 8.49
C ALA A 93 -3.70 -17.37 10.02
N GLU A 94 -2.50 -17.35 10.61
CA GLU A 94 -2.32 -17.24 12.06
C GLU A 94 -2.75 -15.88 12.60
N ALA A 95 -2.49 -14.79 11.87
CA ALA A 95 -2.97 -13.47 12.27
C ALA A 95 -4.50 -13.38 12.25
N ILE A 96 -5.15 -13.94 11.22
CA ILE A 96 -6.62 -14.04 11.14
C ILE A 96 -7.15 -14.90 12.31
N ALA A 97 -6.54 -16.04 12.59
CA ALA A 97 -6.93 -16.90 13.69
C ALA A 97 -6.83 -16.18 15.04
N GLU A 98 -5.76 -15.41 15.25
CA GLU A 98 -5.57 -14.63 16.47
C GLU A 98 -6.63 -13.54 16.62
N VAL A 99 -6.96 -12.79 15.56
CA VAL A 99 -8.05 -11.81 15.61
C VAL A 99 -9.39 -12.46 15.92
N ARG A 100 -9.69 -13.63 15.32
CA ARG A 100 -10.92 -14.38 15.61
C ARG A 100 -10.97 -14.81 17.08
N ARG A 101 -9.85 -15.30 17.63
CA ARG A 101 -9.74 -15.69 19.04
C ARG A 101 -9.96 -14.49 19.98
N LEU A 102 -9.34 -13.34 19.68
CA LEU A 102 -9.52 -12.10 20.44
C LEU A 102 -10.99 -11.65 20.43
N LYS A 103 -11.62 -11.61 19.25
CA LYS A 103 -13.05 -11.26 19.09
C LYS A 103 -13.97 -12.22 19.85
N ALA A 104 -13.68 -13.52 19.85
CA ALA A 104 -14.47 -14.51 20.60
C ALA A 104 -14.44 -14.27 22.12
N ARG A 105 -13.38 -13.65 22.64
CA ARG A 105 -13.30 -13.22 24.05
C ARG A 105 -13.92 -11.84 24.32
N GLY A 106 -14.52 -11.21 23.31
CA GLY A 106 -15.11 -9.88 23.42
C GLY A 106 -14.13 -8.71 23.24
N VAL A 107 -12.88 -8.96 22.82
CA VAL A 107 -11.92 -7.89 22.54
C VAL A 107 -12.35 -7.17 21.27
N GLN A 108 -12.53 -5.85 21.36
CA GLN A 108 -12.97 -5.02 20.22
C GLN A 108 -11.84 -4.14 19.68
N ASN A 109 -10.96 -3.63 20.55
CA ASN A 109 -9.87 -2.75 20.17
C ASN A 109 -8.68 -3.58 19.63
N ILE A 110 -8.64 -3.75 18.31
CA ILE A 110 -7.68 -4.62 17.63
C ILE A 110 -7.14 -3.86 16.40
N ASP A 111 -5.83 -3.66 16.35
CA ASP A 111 -5.13 -3.06 15.23
C ASP A 111 -4.44 -4.15 14.39
N VAL A 112 -4.47 -4.02 13.06
CA VAL A 112 -3.99 -5.07 12.15
C VAL A 112 -3.10 -4.56 11.02
N GLY A 113 -2.12 -5.38 10.65
CA GLY A 113 -1.39 -5.28 9.40
C GLY A 113 -0.23 -4.28 9.40
N CYS A 114 0.30 -3.99 8.20
CA CYS A 114 1.43 -3.11 7.97
C CYS A 114 1.29 -1.71 8.61
N MET A 115 0.06 -1.22 8.69
CA MET A 115 -0.27 0.15 9.08
C MET A 115 -1.08 0.23 10.38
N GLN A 116 -1.25 -0.91 11.08
CA GLN A 116 -2.02 -1.02 12.33
C GLN A 116 -3.41 -0.36 12.25
N VAL A 117 -4.17 -0.65 11.19
CA VAL A 117 -5.54 -0.13 11.05
C VAL A 117 -6.44 -0.75 12.10
N ASN A 118 -7.11 0.08 12.91
CA ASN A 118 -7.96 -0.40 13.99
C ASN A 118 -9.34 -0.85 13.50
N LEU A 119 -9.71 -2.11 13.77
CA LEU A 119 -10.95 -2.72 13.30
C LEU A 119 -12.23 -2.19 13.98
N ARG A 120 -12.13 -1.64 15.19
CA ARG A 120 -13.28 -1.03 15.90
C ARG A 120 -13.58 0.36 15.35
N TYR A 121 -12.53 1.09 15.03
CA TYR A 121 -12.58 2.50 14.65
C TYR A 121 -12.75 2.72 13.16
N HIS A 122 -12.31 1.75 12.38
CA HIS A 122 -12.47 1.73 10.93
C HIS A 122 -13.22 0.45 10.51
N PRO A 123 -14.48 0.26 10.96
CA PRO A 123 -15.23 -0.98 10.74
C PRO A 123 -15.56 -1.25 9.26
N THR A 124 -15.47 -0.23 8.41
CA THR A 124 -15.69 -0.30 6.97
C THR A 124 -14.40 -0.18 6.17
N ALA A 125 -13.22 -0.28 6.81
CA ALA A 125 -11.95 -0.22 6.11
C ALA A 125 -11.75 -1.40 5.15
N PHE A 126 -12.29 -2.56 5.53
CA PHE A 126 -12.09 -3.84 4.86
C PHE A 126 -13.41 -4.63 4.85
N ALA A 127 -13.64 -5.41 3.79
CA ALA A 127 -14.76 -6.33 3.68
C ALA A 127 -14.66 -7.47 4.71
N ASP A 128 -13.44 -7.96 4.97
CA ASP A 128 -13.17 -9.02 5.93
C ASP A 128 -11.73 -8.99 6.47
N LEU A 129 -11.37 -9.99 7.28
CA LEU A 129 -10.03 -10.12 7.84
C LEU A 129 -8.98 -10.54 6.79
N ASP A 130 -9.40 -11.20 5.71
CA ASP A 130 -8.48 -11.54 4.63
C ASP A 130 -8.02 -10.28 3.91
N GLU A 131 -8.93 -9.35 3.60
CA GLU A 131 -8.56 -8.05 3.05
C GLU A 131 -7.79 -7.19 4.07
N ALA A 132 -8.15 -7.24 5.37
CA ALA A 132 -7.45 -6.45 6.39
C ALA A 132 -5.96 -6.80 6.56
N PHE A 133 -5.58 -8.06 6.29
CA PHE A 133 -4.19 -8.54 6.30
C PHE A 133 -3.58 -8.66 4.90
N ASP A 134 -4.26 -8.21 3.86
CA ASP A 134 -3.64 -7.99 2.55
C ASP A 134 -2.79 -6.71 2.61
N PRO A 135 -1.46 -6.78 2.38
CA PRO A 135 -0.59 -5.61 2.50
C PRO A 135 -1.01 -4.44 1.61
N ALA A 136 -1.44 -4.71 0.38
CA ALA A 136 -1.84 -3.67 -0.56
C ALA A 136 -3.11 -2.97 -0.10
N ALA A 137 -4.14 -3.72 0.32
CA ALA A 137 -5.38 -3.16 0.83
C ALA A 137 -5.17 -2.37 2.15
N ASN A 138 -4.38 -2.93 3.08
CA ASN A 138 -4.07 -2.30 4.37
C ASN A 138 -3.34 -0.96 4.17
N VAL A 139 -2.31 -0.94 3.32
CA VAL A 139 -1.53 0.27 3.02
C VAL A 139 -2.35 1.28 2.23
N ALA A 140 -3.15 0.84 1.25
CA ALA A 140 -4.02 1.74 0.48
C ALA A 140 -5.06 2.45 1.37
N TYR A 141 -5.63 1.74 2.35
CA TYR A 141 -6.53 2.36 3.33
C TYR A 141 -5.81 3.43 4.14
N ALA A 142 -4.63 3.11 4.68
CA ALA A 142 -3.84 4.03 5.48
C ALA A 142 -3.39 5.27 4.70
N ALA A 143 -3.03 5.10 3.43
CA ALA A 143 -2.66 6.20 2.55
C ALA A 143 -3.84 7.18 2.34
N ARG A 144 -5.03 6.68 2.00
CA ARG A 144 -6.26 7.50 1.91
C ARG A 144 -6.59 8.21 3.21
N PHE A 145 -6.41 7.52 4.33
CA PHE A 145 -6.66 8.10 5.64
C PHE A 145 -5.68 9.25 5.93
N LEU A 146 -4.39 9.05 5.67
CA LEU A 146 -3.36 10.07 5.86
C LEU A 146 -3.56 11.28 4.93
N THR A 147 -3.94 11.07 3.66
CA THR A 147 -4.24 12.18 2.75
C THR A 147 -5.44 12.99 3.23
N GLY A 148 -6.50 12.35 3.73
CA GLY A 148 -7.63 13.07 4.34
C GLY A 148 -7.23 13.93 5.54
N LEU A 149 -6.29 13.45 6.37
CA LEU A 149 -5.72 14.24 7.46
C LEU A 149 -4.86 15.40 6.94
N HIS A 150 -4.13 15.19 5.85
CA HIS A 150 -3.37 16.25 5.19
C HIS A 150 -4.30 17.33 4.63
N ASP A 151 -5.38 16.97 3.95
CA ASP A 151 -6.34 17.93 3.39
C ASP A 151 -6.96 18.81 4.49
N ALA A 152 -7.18 18.24 5.67
CA ALA A 152 -7.69 18.97 6.82
C ALA A 152 -6.65 19.87 7.53
N THR A 153 -5.36 19.54 7.42
CA THR A 153 -4.30 20.23 8.19
C THR A 153 -3.37 21.10 7.35
N GLY A 154 -3.29 20.86 6.03
CA GLY A 154 -2.37 21.50 5.09
C GLY A 154 -0.89 21.24 5.38
N HIS A 155 -0.54 20.29 6.25
CA HIS A 155 0.82 20.12 6.73
C HIS A 155 1.13 18.66 7.08
N TRP A 156 1.97 18.01 6.27
CA TRP A 156 2.31 16.58 6.38
C TRP A 156 2.78 16.11 7.77
N PRO A 157 3.73 16.79 8.45
CA PRO A 157 4.11 16.39 9.82
C PRO A 157 2.96 16.46 10.84
N THR A 158 1.97 17.34 10.62
CA THR A 158 0.78 17.43 11.47
C THR A 158 -0.21 16.33 11.14
N ALA A 159 -0.47 16.09 9.84
CA ALA A 159 -1.30 14.97 9.39
C ALA A 159 -0.79 13.63 9.92
N ALA A 160 0.52 13.39 9.81
CA ALA A 160 1.14 12.16 10.25
C ALA A 160 1.16 11.98 11.78
N SER A 161 1.15 13.06 12.57
CA SER A 161 0.96 12.95 14.01
C SER A 161 -0.49 12.61 14.38
N TYR A 162 -1.44 13.17 13.64
CA TYR A 162 -2.87 12.89 13.79
C TYR A 162 -3.28 11.50 13.30
N TYR A 163 -2.47 10.86 12.46
CA TYR A 163 -2.64 9.46 12.09
C TYR A 163 -2.75 8.58 13.34
N HIS A 164 -1.88 8.82 14.32
CA HIS A 164 -1.86 8.06 15.58
C HIS A 164 -2.91 8.56 16.58
N SER A 165 -3.01 9.88 16.78
CA SER A 165 -3.97 10.48 17.72
C SER A 165 -4.03 12.00 17.55
N GLN A 166 -5.21 12.62 17.70
CA GLN A 166 -5.36 14.08 17.71
C GLN A 166 -5.31 14.68 19.12
N THR A 167 -5.19 13.84 20.17
CA THR A 167 -4.90 14.30 21.53
C THR A 167 -3.51 14.96 21.55
N PRO A 168 -3.38 16.26 21.93
CA PRO A 168 -2.16 17.03 21.72
C PRO A 168 -0.88 16.40 22.27
N SER A 169 -0.93 15.85 23.51
CA SER A 169 0.24 15.24 24.14
C SER A 169 0.69 13.94 23.47
N LEU A 170 -0.26 13.12 23.01
CA LEU A 170 0.04 11.88 22.30
C LEU A 170 0.54 12.16 20.88
N ALA A 171 -0.08 13.11 20.20
CA ALA A 171 0.33 13.56 18.87
C ALA A 171 1.79 14.09 18.89
N ALA A 172 2.14 14.89 19.90
CA ALA A 172 3.49 15.43 20.07
C ALA A 172 4.53 14.31 20.29
N ALA A 173 4.25 13.38 21.21
CA ALA A 173 5.16 12.26 21.49
C ALA A 173 5.33 11.33 20.28
N TYR A 174 4.25 11.09 19.52
CA TYR A 174 4.31 10.30 18.29
C TYR A 174 5.13 11.02 17.21
N ARG A 175 4.87 12.32 17.00
CA ARG A 175 5.59 13.15 16.02
C ARG A 175 7.10 13.13 16.24
N GLU A 176 7.56 13.24 17.49
CA GLU A 176 9.00 13.20 17.78
C GLU A 176 9.65 11.87 17.32
N LYS A 177 8.99 10.74 17.57
CA LYS A 177 9.47 9.43 17.12
C LYS A 177 9.43 9.32 15.59
N LEU A 178 8.36 9.81 14.98
CA LEU A 178 8.16 9.78 13.53
C LEU A 178 9.24 10.58 12.81
N MET A 179 9.48 11.82 13.22
CA MET A 179 10.49 12.68 12.58
C MET A 179 11.88 12.04 12.65
N ARG A 180 12.26 11.43 13.78
CA ARG A 180 13.56 10.72 13.89
C ARG A 180 13.74 9.58 12.89
N ILE A 181 12.66 8.87 12.54
CA ILE A 181 12.71 7.79 11.55
C ILE A 181 12.69 8.39 10.15
N TRP A 182 11.84 9.38 9.91
CA TRP A 182 11.71 10.01 8.61
C TRP A 182 12.97 10.75 8.18
N ASP A 183 13.62 11.48 9.09
CA ASP A 183 14.90 12.14 8.83
C ASP A 183 16.01 11.14 8.49
N ARG A 184 15.96 9.92 9.06
CA ARG A 184 16.92 8.86 8.76
C ARG A 184 16.72 8.29 7.37
N ILE A 185 15.46 8.03 7.00
CA ILE A 185 15.10 7.51 5.66
C ILE A 185 15.37 8.57 4.59
N GLY A 186 14.97 9.82 4.84
CA GLY A 186 15.17 10.93 3.91
C GLY A 186 16.65 11.35 3.75
N GLY A 187 17.49 11.07 4.75
CA GLY A 187 18.93 11.30 4.68
C GLY A 187 19.69 10.29 3.80
N GLU A 188 19.08 9.16 3.45
CA GLU A 188 19.65 8.15 2.54
C GLU A 188 19.33 8.44 1.05
N ASP A 189 18.38 9.35 0.78
CA ASP A 189 17.84 9.67 -0.55
C ASP A 189 18.50 10.89 -1.25
N ASP A 190 19.69 11.33 -0.84
CA ASP A 190 20.42 12.40 -1.56
C ASP A 190 21.12 11.84 -2.81
N THR A 191 20.31 11.41 -3.80
CA THR A 191 20.77 11.08 -5.15
C THR A 191 20.32 12.16 -6.14
N PRO A 192 21.22 12.67 -7.01
CA PRO A 192 20.91 13.76 -7.93
C PRO A 192 19.81 13.38 -8.92
N ARG A 193 18.96 14.35 -9.32
CA ARG A 193 18.01 14.22 -10.43
C ARG A 193 18.72 13.64 -11.66
N LEU A 194 18.50 12.35 -11.92
CA LEU A 194 18.99 11.71 -13.14
C LEU A 194 18.11 12.07 -14.32
N ALA A 195 18.81 12.47 -15.37
CA ALA A 195 18.36 12.90 -16.68
C ALA A 195 17.23 12.08 -17.31
N SER A 196 16.44 12.78 -18.12
CA SER A 196 15.40 12.27 -19.01
C SER A 196 15.77 10.94 -19.69
N VAL A 197 15.03 9.88 -19.37
CA VAL A 197 15.09 8.61 -20.09
C VAL A 197 14.62 8.85 -21.54
N ARG A 198 15.49 8.51 -22.50
CA ARG A 198 15.18 8.52 -23.93
C ARG A 198 14.09 7.48 -24.20
N ARG A 199 12.94 7.93 -24.71
CA ARG A 199 11.78 7.08 -25.04
C ARG A 199 12.18 6.00 -26.05
N ILE A 200 12.02 4.74 -25.67
CA ILE A 200 12.05 3.59 -26.58
C ILE A 200 10.73 3.59 -27.36
N THR A 201 10.81 3.56 -28.69
CA THR A 201 9.63 3.51 -29.56
C THR A 201 9.06 2.08 -29.57
N PRO A 202 7.76 1.88 -29.28
CA PRO A 202 7.14 0.56 -29.34
C PRO A 202 7.08 0.02 -30.78
N PRO A 203 7.13 -1.32 -30.97
CA PRO A 203 6.91 -1.94 -32.28
C PRO A 203 5.48 -1.70 -32.78
N GLN A 204 5.35 -1.45 -34.09
CA GLN A 204 4.08 -1.14 -34.74
C GLN A 204 3.17 -2.37 -34.80
N SER A 205 2.01 -2.29 -34.14
CA SER A 205 0.92 -3.25 -34.26
C SER A 205 0.02 -2.92 -35.46
N ARG A 206 -0.64 -3.95 -36.02
CA ARG A 206 -1.56 -3.80 -37.17
C ARG A 206 -2.68 -2.81 -36.82
N PRO A 207 -3.06 -1.90 -37.73
CA PRO A 207 -4.12 -0.93 -37.46
C PRO A 207 -5.46 -1.64 -37.29
N VAL A 208 -6.00 -1.59 -36.08
CA VAL A 208 -7.41 -1.86 -35.80
C VAL A 208 -8.21 -0.73 -36.46
N PRO A 209 -9.33 -1.02 -37.16
CA PRO A 209 -10.17 0.04 -37.73
C PRO A 209 -10.55 1.05 -36.66
N ALA A 210 -10.22 2.31 -36.93
CA ALA A 210 -10.48 3.41 -36.05
C ALA A 210 -11.98 3.50 -35.71
N PRO A 211 -12.37 3.61 -34.42
CA PRO A 211 -13.74 3.95 -34.07
C PRO A 211 -14.11 5.28 -34.72
N THR A 212 -15.38 5.39 -35.14
CA THR A 212 -15.93 6.63 -35.73
C THR A 212 -15.76 7.80 -34.75
N ALA A 213 -15.75 9.03 -35.27
CA ALA A 213 -15.62 10.24 -34.44
C ALA A 213 -16.68 10.30 -33.32
N LEU A 214 -17.90 9.83 -33.60
CA LEU A 214 -18.99 9.70 -32.63
C LEU A 214 -18.68 8.67 -31.55
N ALA A 215 -18.21 7.47 -31.92
CA ALA A 215 -17.86 6.43 -30.97
C ALA A 215 -16.70 6.84 -30.05
N ARG A 216 -15.72 7.58 -30.57
CA ARG A 216 -14.63 8.17 -29.78
C ARG A 216 -15.16 9.19 -28.77
N ALA A 217 -16.00 10.13 -29.22
CA ALA A 217 -16.58 11.15 -28.35
C ALA A 217 -17.44 10.53 -27.23
N GLU A 218 -18.19 9.46 -27.50
CA GLU A 218 -18.94 8.73 -26.47
C GLU A 218 -18.03 8.00 -25.49
N GLN A 219 -16.96 7.36 -25.97
CA GLN A 219 -15.98 6.70 -25.14
C GLN A 219 -15.27 7.70 -24.21
N ASP A 220 -14.86 8.85 -24.74
CA ASP A 220 -14.22 9.92 -23.96
C ASP A 220 -15.17 10.47 -22.90
N ARG A 221 -16.45 10.65 -23.25
CA ARG A 221 -17.48 11.12 -22.30
C ARG A 221 -17.76 10.10 -21.20
N ARG A 222 -17.77 8.79 -21.53
CA ARG A 222 -17.90 7.71 -20.53
C ARG A 222 -16.69 7.66 -19.61
N ALA A 223 -15.47 7.76 -20.16
CA ALA A 223 -14.24 7.78 -19.38
C ALA A 223 -14.16 9.00 -18.46
N ALA A 224 -14.57 10.18 -18.94
CA ALA A 224 -14.62 11.40 -18.13
C ALA A 224 -15.62 11.27 -16.97
N ARG A 225 -16.82 10.73 -17.21
CA ARG A 225 -17.81 10.46 -16.16
C ARG A 225 -17.29 9.46 -15.13
N ALA A 226 -16.71 8.34 -15.57
CA ALA A 226 -16.14 7.35 -14.68
C ALA A 226 -15.04 7.92 -13.77
N LYS A 227 -14.21 8.85 -14.28
CA LYS A 227 -13.19 9.55 -13.47
C LYS A 227 -13.84 10.48 -12.43
N VAL A 228 -14.88 11.21 -12.81
CA VAL A 228 -15.61 12.08 -11.87
C VAL A 228 -16.33 11.27 -10.80
N ASP A 229 -16.97 10.16 -11.17
CA ASP A 229 -17.67 9.28 -10.24
C ASP A 229 -16.68 8.59 -9.28
N ALA A 230 -15.52 8.16 -9.79
CA ALA A 230 -14.44 7.60 -8.98
C ALA A 230 -13.87 8.65 -8.00
N GLY A 231 -13.61 9.87 -8.46
CA GLY A 231 -13.15 10.96 -7.60
C GLY A 231 -14.17 11.31 -6.51
N ARG A 232 -15.46 11.37 -6.84
CA ARG A 232 -16.54 11.61 -5.86
C ARG A 232 -16.67 10.45 -4.86
N ALA A 233 -16.54 9.21 -5.31
CA ALA A 233 -16.57 8.04 -4.43
C ALA A 233 -15.37 8.06 -3.47
N GLU A 234 -14.19 8.43 -3.97
CA GLU A 234 -12.98 8.60 -3.18
C GLU A 234 -13.12 9.74 -2.16
N GLU A 235 -13.62 10.91 -2.56
CA GLU A 235 -13.91 12.04 -1.66
C GLU A 235 -14.89 11.66 -0.55
N VAL A 236 -15.96 10.94 -0.88
CA VAL A 236 -16.92 10.44 0.11
C VAL A 236 -16.26 9.45 1.06
N GLN A 237 -15.41 8.56 0.55
CA GLN A 237 -14.66 7.62 1.37
C GLN A 237 -13.63 8.31 2.28
N ILE A 238 -12.95 9.35 1.80
CA ILE A 238 -12.01 10.16 2.59
C ILE A 238 -12.76 10.93 3.67
N ALA A 239 -13.86 11.61 3.31
CA ALA A 239 -14.69 12.36 4.26
C ALA A 239 -15.33 11.44 5.31
N GLU A 240 -15.73 10.23 4.92
CA GLU A 240 -16.23 9.21 5.83
C GLU A 240 -15.10 8.64 6.69
N ALA A 241 -13.93 8.33 6.13
CA ALA A 241 -12.76 7.89 6.88
C ALA A 241 -12.35 8.95 7.92
N TYR A 242 -12.40 10.24 7.58
CA TYR A 242 -12.18 11.34 8.51
C TYR A 242 -13.26 11.40 9.60
N ARG A 243 -14.55 11.32 9.23
CA ARG A 243 -15.67 11.30 10.19
C ARG A 243 -15.53 10.13 11.15
N MET A 244 -15.25 8.95 10.61
CA MET A 244 -15.04 7.71 11.36
C MET A 244 -13.83 7.82 12.26
N ALA A 245 -12.72 8.40 11.81
CA ALA A 245 -11.55 8.64 12.66
C ALA A 245 -11.84 9.61 13.82
N ARG A 246 -12.62 10.66 13.60
CA ARG A 246 -13.06 11.58 14.66
C ARG A 246 -14.01 10.89 15.66
N VAL A 247 -14.93 10.07 15.17
CA VAL A 247 -15.85 9.27 16.00
C VAL A 247 -15.08 8.20 16.78
N ALA A 248 -14.14 7.54 16.12
CA ALA A 248 -13.26 6.54 16.69
C ALA A 248 -12.42 7.09 17.83
N GLU A 249 -11.79 8.25 17.61
CA GLU A 249 -11.04 8.94 18.65
C GLU A 249 -11.92 9.30 19.84
N TYR A 250 -13.13 9.80 19.60
CA TYR A 250 -14.10 10.05 20.66
C TYR A 250 -14.40 8.76 21.44
N GLN A 251 -14.57 7.63 20.75
CA GLN A 251 -14.82 6.34 21.37
C GLN A 251 -13.60 5.81 22.15
N LEU A 252 -12.37 5.98 21.65
CA LEU A 252 -11.11 5.69 22.37
C LEU A 252 -11.06 6.45 23.69
N ARG A 253 -11.25 7.77 23.62
CA ARG A 253 -11.21 8.64 24.80
C ARG A 253 -12.26 8.24 25.82
N ARG A 254 -13.47 7.95 25.36
CA ARG A 254 -14.56 7.50 26.22
C ARG A 254 -14.24 6.15 26.87
N ALA A 255 -13.74 5.17 26.13
CA ALA A 255 -13.39 3.85 26.66
C ALA A 255 -12.28 3.95 27.71
N ARG A 256 -11.18 4.66 27.39
CA ARG A 256 -10.07 4.88 28.33
C ARG A 256 -10.54 5.57 29.61
N TYR A 257 -11.43 6.55 29.49
CA TYR A 257 -12.04 7.21 30.65
C TYR A 257 -12.84 6.22 31.51
N GLN A 258 -13.63 5.32 30.90
CA GLN A 258 -14.39 4.31 31.64
C GLN A 258 -13.47 3.31 32.35
N GLU A 259 -12.38 2.87 31.70
CA GLU A 259 -11.39 1.95 32.29
C GLU A 259 -10.69 2.59 33.49
N VAL A 260 -10.20 3.83 33.36
CA VAL A 260 -9.57 4.57 34.46
C VAL A 260 -10.56 4.77 35.60
N ARG A 261 -11.81 5.13 35.30
CA ARG A 261 -12.87 5.29 36.30
C ARG A 261 -13.16 3.98 37.02
N ALA A 262 -13.25 2.85 36.30
CA ALA A 262 -13.46 1.53 36.89
C ALA A 262 -12.29 1.12 37.80
N ALA A 263 -11.05 1.34 37.35
CA ALA A 263 -9.85 1.07 38.14
C ALA A 263 -9.80 1.92 39.42
N MET A 264 -10.14 3.21 39.34
CA MET A 264 -10.23 4.08 40.53
C MET A 264 -11.31 3.62 41.52
N LEU A 265 -12.45 3.11 41.04
CA LEU A 265 -13.52 2.59 41.89
C LEU A 265 -13.13 1.29 42.59
N LEU A 266 -12.35 0.43 41.93
CA LEU A 266 -11.81 -0.80 42.50
C LEU A 266 -10.73 -0.51 43.56
N ALA A 267 -9.86 0.47 43.33
CA ALA A 267 -8.80 0.85 44.27
C ALA A 267 -9.32 1.54 45.56
N ARG A 268 -10.60 1.90 45.62
CA ARG A 268 -11.26 2.52 46.78
C ARG A 268 -12.05 1.52 47.65
N ARG A 269 -12.08 0.25 47.28
CA ARG A 269 -12.65 -0.85 48.06
C ARG A 269 -11.53 -1.64 48.73
#